data_AF-A0A7X3LDT5-F1
#
_entry.id   AF-A0A7X3LDT5-F1
#
_cell.length_a   1.000
_cell.length_b   1.000
_cell.length_c   1.000
_cell.angle_alpha   90.00
_cell.angle_beta   90.00
_cell.angle_gamma   90.00
#
_symmetry.space_group_name_H-M   'P 1'
#
loop_
_entity.id
_entity.type
_entity.pdbx_description
1 polymer ?
#
loop_
_entity_poly.entity_id
_entity_poly.type
_entity_poly.pdbx_seq_one_letter_code
_entity_poly.pdbx_strand_id
1 'polypeptide(L)'
;MRATDGESARPAGDAGLASVACPVLAVWRRCDPGEIAPGTVVEIERAVAGSGLLLHHRRWPDALRGDPAAVVAAAIDVIHGHPPGTPATDLVMSGLLVHAVRGDATAALVLAHGLAALAHRHPRSGELLERAERWARRWPRRLR
;
A
#
# COMPACT_ATOMS: atom_id res chain seq x y z
N MET A 1 -59.44 -15.79 -9.51
CA MET A 1 -58.66 -14.81 -10.30
C MET A 1 -57.33 -14.63 -9.60
N ARG A 2 -56.23 -15.29 -10.01
CA ARG A 2 -55.26 -14.94 -11.08
C ARG A 2 -54.75 -13.48 -10.92
N ALA A 3 -53.49 -13.30 -10.50
CA ALA A 3 -52.26 -13.14 -11.33
C ALA A 3 -52.12 -11.67 -11.81
N THR A 4 -51.01 -10.94 -11.77
CA THR A 4 -49.56 -11.23 -11.67
C THR A 4 -48.80 -9.90 -11.54
N ASP A 5 -47.59 -9.99 -10.97
CA ASP A 5 -46.34 -9.29 -11.31
C ASP A 5 -46.23 -7.76 -11.35
N GLY A 6 -45.26 -7.30 -10.56
CA GLY A 6 -44.65 -5.98 -10.61
C GLY A 6 -43.25 -6.01 -9.99
N GLU A 7 -42.42 -6.93 -10.45
CA GLU A 7 -40.98 -6.91 -10.23
C GLU A 7 -40.35 -5.84 -11.13
N SER A 8 -39.66 -4.86 -10.55
CA SER A 8 -38.56 -4.18 -11.24
C SER A 8 -37.65 -3.44 -10.27
N ALA A 9 -36.46 -4.02 -10.14
CA ALA A 9 -35.16 -3.37 -10.04
C ALA A 9 -34.96 -2.38 -8.87
N ARG A 10 -34.47 -2.92 -7.75
CA ARG A 10 -33.57 -2.16 -6.88
C ARG A 10 -32.31 -1.86 -7.68
N PRO A 11 -31.85 -0.59 -7.78
CA PRO A 11 -30.53 -0.32 -8.32
C PRO A 11 -29.47 -0.91 -7.36
N ALA A 12 -28.87 -2.02 -7.79
CA ALA A 12 -27.52 -2.38 -7.41
C ALA A 12 -26.59 -1.36 -8.05
N GLY A 13 -26.09 -0.42 -7.25
CA GLY A 13 -25.25 0.66 -7.74
C GLY A 13 -24.62 1.39 -6.58
N ASP A 14 -23.35 1.07 -6.33
CA ASP A 14 -22.43 1.80 -5.46
C ASP A 14 -22.50 1.46 -3.96
N ALA A 15 -22.27 0.18 -3.65
CA ALA A 15 -21.76 -0.21 -2.35
C ALA A 15 -20.32 0.31 -2.19
N GLY A 16 -20.22 1.50 -1.59
CA GLY A 16 -19.29 1.69 -0.49
C GLY A 16 -17.82 1.89 -0.86
N LEU A 17 -17.51 2.95 -1.61
CA LEU A 17 -16.36 3.75 -1.21
C LEU A 17 -16.79 4.61 -0.03
N ALA A 18 -16.73 4.01 1.17
CA ALA A 18 -16.60 4.76 2.41
C ALA A 18 -15.28 5.56 2.33
N SER A 19 -15.32 6.68 1.61
CA SER A 19 -14.25 7.68 1.53
C SER A 19 -14.27 8.52 2.80
N VAL A 20 -14.06 7.86 3.94
CA VAL A 20 -13.79 8.54 5.21
C VAL A 20 -12.28 8.64 5.32
N ALA A 21 -11.75 9.76 4.80
CA ALA A 21 -10.48 10.36 5.16
C ALA A 21 -9.31 9.39 5.36
N CYS A 22 -8.89 8.68 4.31
CA CYS A 22 -7.56 8.12 4.37
C CYS A 22 -6.59 8.94 3.54
N PRO A 23 -5.54 9.47 4.16
CA PRO A 23 -4.43 10.05 3.43
C PRO A 23 -3.96 9.05 2.37
N VAL A 24 -3.80 9.50 1.13
CA VAL A 24 -3.36 8.68 0.00
C VAL A 24 -2.12 7.84 0.31
N LEU A 25 -1.24 8.33 1.19
CA LEU A 25 -0.03 7.64 1.65
C LEU A 25 -0.25 6.52 2.69
N ALA A 26 -1.47 6.33 3.19
CA ALA A 26 -1.81 5.28 4.15
C ALA A 26 -2.60 4.12 3.49
N VAL A 27 -2.76 4.13 2.16
CA VAL A 27 -3.41 3.06 1.37
C VAL A 27 -2.77 1.69 1.65
N TRP A 28 -1.46 1.64 1.80
CA TRP A 28 -0.72 0.39 2.04
C TRP A 28 -1.15 -0.37 3.30
N ARG A 29 -1.74 0.31 4.29
CA ARG A 29 -2.22 -0.31 5.53
C ARG A 29 -3.53 -1.07 5.34
N ARG A 30 -4.30 -0.76 4.29
CA ARG A 30 -5.71 -1.15 4.16
C ARG A 30 -6.05 -1.95 2.91
N CYS A 31 -5.31 -1.76 1.82
CA CYS A 31 -5.60 -2.42 0.55
C CYS A 31 -4.75 -3.66 0.34
N ASP A 32 -5.37 -4.70 -0.19
CA ASP A 32 -4.66 -5.87 -0.66
C ASP A 32 -4.08 -5.65 -2.07
N PRO A 33 -3.05 -6.43 -2.47
CA PRO A 33 -2.41 -6.24 -3.77
C PRO A 33 -3.33 -6.27 -4.99
N GLY A 34 -4.45 -7.00 -4.91
CA GLY A 34 -5.41 -7.16 -6.00
C GLY A 34 -6.51 -6.08 -6.03
N GLU A 35 -6.60 -5.25 -5.01
CA GLU A 35 -7.69 -4.28 -4.82
C GLU A 35 -7.27 -2.85 -5.19
N ILE A 36 -5.98 -2.65 -5.48
CA ILE A 36 -5.43 -1.32 -5.77
C ILE A 36 -5.71 -0.99 -7.23
N ALA A 37 -6.64 -0.07 -7.45
CA ALA A 37 -6.96 0.43 -8.77
C ALA A 37 -5.76 1.18 -9.39
N PRO A 38 -5.55 1.11 -10.72
CA PRO A 38 -4.46 1.83 -11.38
C PRO A 38 -4.45 3.34 -11.12
N GLY A 39 -5.63 3.97 -11.02
CA GLY A 39 -5.75 5.40 -10.70
C GLY A 39 -5.18 5.74 -9.32
N THR A 40 -5.42 4.89 -8.32
CA THR A 40 -4.87 5.06 -6.96
C THR A 40 -3.34 4.96 -6.96
N VAL A 41 -2.75 4.09 -7.79
CA VAL A 41 -1.28 4.01 -7.91
C VAL A 41 -0.70 5.34 -8.43
N VAL A 42 -1.34 5.96 -9.42
CA VAL A 42 -0.91 7.24 -9.98
C VAL A 42 -1.03 8.36 -8.94
N GLU A 43 -2.10 8.38 -8.14
CA GLU A 43 -2.27 9.34 -7.05
C GLU A 43 -1.20 9.17 -5.97
N ILE A 44 -0.89 7.92 -5.58
CA ILE A 44 0.19 7.63 -4.63
C ILE A 44 1.54 8.08 -5.18
N GLU A 45 1.84 7.77 -6.45
CA GLU A 45 3.10 8.18 -7.08
C GLU A 45 3.26 9.70 -7.10
N ARG A 46 2.19 10.45 -7.42
CA ARG A 46 2.20 11.92 -7.35
C ARG A 46 2.41 12.43 -5.92
N ALA A 47 1.76 11.82 -4.93
CA ALA A 47 1.90 12.20 -3.54
C ALA A 47 3.31 11.90 -2.99
N VAL A 48 3.91 10.79 -3.39
CA VAL A 48 5.29 10.43 -3.07
C VAL A 48 6.25 11.44 -3.70
N ALA A 49 6.05 11.75 -4.98
CA ALA A 49 6.89 12.68 -5.73
C ALA A 49 6.82 14.13 -5.21
N GLY A 50 5.65 14.56 -4.77
CA GLY A 50 5.43 15.91 -4.23
C GLY A 50 5.87 16.09 -2.77
N SER A 51 6.32 15.02 -2.10
CA SER A 51 6.67 15.09 -0.68
C SER A 51 8.09 15.60 -0.45
N GLY A 52 8.23 16.70 0.28
CA GLY A 52 9.51 17.26 0.72
C GLY A 52 10.15 16.55 1.93
N LEU A 53 9.51 15.51 2.47
CA LEU A 53 9.84 14.98 3.79
C LEU A 53 11.20 14.26 3.87
N LEU A 54 11.66 13.66 2.76
CA LEU A 54 12.90 12.87 2.70
C LEU A 54 13.95 13.47 1.76
N LEU A 55 13.87 14.77 1.46
CA LEU A 55 14.80 15.41 0.51
C LEU A 55 16.28 15.28 0.89
N HIS A 56 16.59 15.22 2.20
CA HIS A 56 17.95 15.04 2.70
C HIS A 56 18.39 13.57 2.80
N HIS A 57 17.48 12.62 2.57
CA HIS A 57 17.83 11.21 2.61
C HIS A 57 18.62 10.84 1.36
N ARG A 58 19.85 10.31 1.55
CA ARG A 58 20.84 10.09 0.48
C ARG A 58 20.30 9.37 -0.76
N ARG A 59 19.41 8.39 -0.58
CA ARG A 59 18.86 7.56 -1.66
C ARG A 59 17.49 8.01 -2.17
N TRP A 60 16.87 9.00 -1.52
CA TRP A 60 15.51 9.42 -1.87
C TRP A 60 15.42 10.10 -3.25
N PRO A 61 16.38 10.91 -3.70
CA PRO A 61 16.35 11.45 -5.06
C PRO A 61 16.32 10.38 -6.15
N ASP A 62 17.00 9.26 -5.95
CA ASP A 62 16.99 8.15 -6.91
C ASP A 62 15.69 7.35 -6.84
N ALA A 63 15.14 7.17 -5.63
CA ALA A 63 13.82 6.61 -5.41
C ALA A 63 12.73 7.41 -6.15
N LEU A 64 12.79 8.74 -6.11
CA LEU A 64 11.89 9.64 -6.83
C LEU A 64 11.99 9.54 -8.35
N ARG A 65 13.14 9.09 -8.89
CA ARG A 65 13.32 8.79 -10.31
C ARG A 65 12.81 7.41 -10.71
N GLY A 66 12.26 6.65 -9.75
CA GLY A 66 11.71 5.32 -9.99
C GLY A 66 12.72 4.18 -9.84
N ASP A 67 13.86 4.38 -9.16
CA ASP A 67 14.76 3.28 -8.83
C ASP A 67 14.18 2.42 -7.67
N PRO A 68 13.77 1.17 -7.94
CA PRO A 68 13.20 0.31 -6.91
C PRO A 68 14.20 -0.05 -5.80
N ALA A 69 15.49 -0.19 -6.12
CA ALA A 69 16.52 -0.51 -5.13
C ALA A 69 16.76 0.67 -4.18
N ALA A 70 16.70 1.89 -4.72
CA ALA A 70 16.77 3.12 -3.92
C ALA A 70 15.57 3.27 -2.97
N VAL A 71 14.34 2.98 -3.45
CA VAL A 71 13.13 2.97 -2.62
C VAL A 71 13.25 1.93 -1.50
N VAL A 72 13.65 0.71 -1.84
CA VAL A 72 13.83 -0.38 -0.86
C VAL A 72 14.84 0.01 0.21
N ALA A 73 15.99 0.54 -0.18
CA ALA A 73 17.02 0.93 0.77
C ALA A 73 16.55 2.08 1.69
N ALA A 74 15.91 3.11 1.13
CA ALA A 74 15.33 4.18 1.92
C ALA A 74 14.24 3.67 2.89
N ALA A 75 13.43 2.69 2.47
CA ALA A 75 12.43 2.09 3.32
C ALA A 75 13.04 1.31 4.48
N ILE A 76 14.08 0.51 4.24
CA ILE A 76 14.80 -0.22 5.31
C ILE A 76 15.37 0.77 6.33
N ASP A 77 16.05 1.82 5.86
CA ASP A 77 16.63 2.85 6.74
C ASP A 77 15.54 3.54 7.58
N VAL A 78 14.41 3.91 6.96
CA VAL A 78 13.30 4.59 7.64
C VAL A 78 12.55 3.67 8.61
N ILE A 79 12.28 2.42 8.25
CA ILE A 79 11.58 1.44 9.10
C ILE A 79 12.39 1.13 10.36
N HIS A 80 13.72 1.04 10.25
CA HIS A 80 14.59 0.83 11.41
C HIS A 80 14.77 2.09 12.26
N GLY A 81 14.83 3.27 11.63
CA GLY A 81 15.09 4.54 12.30
C GLY A 81 13.85 5.23 12.91
N HIS A 82 12.65 4.88 12.47
CA HIS A 82 11.42 5.57 12.87
C HIS A 82 10.35 4.61 13.38
N PRO A 83 9.54 5.02 14.37
CA PRO A 83 8.37 4.26 14.77
C PRO A 83 7.43 4.05 13.57
N PRO A 84 6.77 2.87 13.49
CA PRO A 84 5.68 2.67 12.54
C PRO A 84 4.61 3.74 12.74
N GLY A 85 4.05 4.24 11.65
CA GLY A 85 2.97 5.23 11.70
C GLY A 85 3.40 6.68 11.50
N THR A 86 4.70 6.96 11.41
CA THR A 86 5.18 8.32 11.09
C THR A 86 4.93 8.68 9.61
N PRO A 87 4.84 9.98 9.27
CA PRO A 87 4.74 10.41 7.88
C PRO A 87 5.88 9.90 6.98
N ALA A 88 7.09 9.75 7.56
CA ALA A 88 8.24 9.20 6.83
C ALA A 88 8.04 7.73 6.51
N THR A 89 7.55 6.94 7.47
CA THR A 89 7.18 5.54 7.24
C THR A 89 6.08 5.44 6.18
N ASP A 90 5.03 6.25 6.26
CA ASP A 90 3.96 6.23 5.25
C ASP A 90 4.48 6.52 3.85
N LEU A 91 5.36 7.51 3.73
CA LEU A 91 5.94 7.89 2.46
C LEU A 91 6.74 6.74 1.82
N VAL A 92 7.65 6.11 2.56
CA VAL A 92 8.47 5.01 2.02
C VAL A 92 7.64 3.75 1.75
N MET A 93 6.66 3.45 2.60
CA MET A 93 5.78 2.30 2.44
C MET A 93 4.85 2.48 1.23
N SER A 94 4.41 3.70 0.94
CA SER A 94 3.71 4.03 -0.30
C SER A 94 4.59 3.92 -1.54
N GLY A 95 5.85 4.33 -1.47
CA GLY A 95 6.82 4.09 -2.55
C GLY A 95 6.97 2.59 -2.84
N LEU A 96 7.15 1.78 -1.80
CA LEU A 96 7.21 0.32 -1.92
C LEU A 96 5.95 -0.25 -2.56
N LEU A 97 4.77 0.22 -2.17
CA LEU A 97 3.49 -0.20 -2.77
C LEU A 97 3.46 0.04 -4.27
N VAL A 98 3.88 1.22 -4.75
CA VAL A 98 3.90 1.53 -6.20
C VAL A 98 4.77 0.51 -6.94
N HIS A 99 5.97 0.22 -6.44
CA HIS A 99 6.87 -0.75 -7.07
C HIS A 99 6.36 -2.20 -6.96
N ALA A 100 5.77 -2.57 -5.83
CA ALA A 100 5.22 -3.88 -5.61
C ALA A 100 4.02 -4.17 -6.54
N VAL A 101 3.13 -3.18 -6.76
CA VAL A 101 2.03 -3.29 -7.75
C VAL A 101 2.56 -3.44 -9.17
N ARG A 102 3.69 -2.78 -9.49
CA ARG A 102 4.39 -2.90 -10.79
C ARG A 102 5.17 -4.22 -10.94
N GLY A 103 5.19 -5.08 -9.93
CA GLY A 103 5.80 -6.41 -9.99
C GLY A 103 7.18 -6.53 -9.35
N ASP A 104 7.66 -5.52 -8.62
CA ASP A 104 8.92 -5.63 -7.88
C ASP A 104 8.74 -6.51 -6.62
N ALA A 105 9.36 -7.69 -6.67
CA ALA A 105 9.24 -8.68 -5.61
C ALA A 105 9.92 -8.26 -4.29
N THR A 106 11.03 -7.52 -4.38
CA THR A 106 11.74 -7.03 -3.20
C THR A 106 10.90 -5.97 -2.50
N ALA A 107 10.31 -5.05 -3.26
CA ALA A 107 9.42 -4.03 -2.73
C ALA A 107 8.20 -4.66 -2.04
N ALA A 108 7.60 -5.70 -2.64
CA ALA A 108 6.49 -6.44 -2.04
C ALA A 108 6.89 -7.11 -0.71
N LEU A 109 8.09 -7.69 -0.64
CA LEU A 109 8.59 -8.34 0.57
C LEU A 109 8.87 -7.33 1.70
N VAL A 110 9.50 -6.21 1.39
CA VAL A 110 9.78 -5.17 2.39
C VAL A 110 8.47 -4.49 2.85
N LEU A 111 7.51 -4.30 1.94
CA LEU A 111 6.16 -3.84 2.28
C LEU A 111 5.46 -4.79 3.26
N ALA A 112 5.52 -6.10 3.01
CA ALA A 112 5.00 -7.11 3.92
C ALA A 112 5.69 -7.05 5.30
N HIS A 113 7.02 -6.87 5.32
CA HIS A 113 7.77 -6.72 6.57
C HIS A 113 7.32 -5.49 7.36
N GLY A 114 7.18 -4.32 6.72
CA GLY A 114 6.72 -3.11 7.40
C GLY A 114 5.27 -3.21 7.90
N LEU A 115 4.40 -3.93 7.20
CA LEU A 115 3.06 -4.27 7.69
C LEU A 115 3.10 -5.14 8.95
N ALA A 116 3.95 -6.16 8.97
CA ALA A 116 4.12 -7.01 10.16
C ALA A 116 4.71 -6.22 11.34
N ALA A 117 5.69 -5.35 11.10
CA ALA A 117 6.26 -4.47 12.11
C ALA A 117 5.22 -3.50 12.70
N LEU A 118 4.33 -2.96 11.86
CA LEU A 118 3.20 -2.14 12.31
C LEU A 118 2.19 -2.96 13.14
N ALA A 119 1.89 -4.19 12.71
CA ALA A 119 0.94 -5.07 13.38
C ALA A 119 1.31 -5.34 14.85
N HIS A 120 2.60 -5.50 15.14
CA HIS A 120 3.09 -5.70 16.51
C HIS A 120 2.77 -4.54 17.47
N ARG A 121 2.41 -3.36 16.96
CA ARG A 121 2.13 -2.15 17.75
C ARG A 121 0.71 -1.62 17.57
N HIS A 122 -0.13 -2.33 16.83
CA HIS A 122 -1.47 -1.87 16.45
C HIS A 122 -2.57 -2.73 17.09
N PRO A 123 -3.68 -2.12 17.56
CA PRO A 123 -4.80 -2.87 18.17
C PRO A 123 -5.48 -3.85 17.20
N ARG A 124 -5.34 -3.64 15.89
CA ARG A 124 -5.79 -4.56 14.82
C ARG A 124 -4.62 -5.32 14.20
N SER A 125 -3.93 -6.14 14.98
CA SER A 125 -2.74 -6.87 14.53
C SER A 125 -3.06 -7.96 13.48
N GLY A 126 -4.19 -8.67 13.63
CA GLY A 126 -4.58 -9.77 12.74
C GLY A 126 -4.73 -9.33 11.27
N GLU A 127 -5.53 -8.30 11.01
CA GLU A 127 -5.76 -7.78 9.64
C GLU A 127 -4.47 -7.34 8.94
N LEU A 128 -3.54 -6.73 9.69
CA LEU A 128 -2.26 -6.27 9.16
C LEU A 128 -1.32 -7.44 8.85
N LEU A 129 -1.31 -8.48 9.68
CA LEU A 129 -0.53 -9.70 9.42
C LEU A 129 -1.06 -10.47 8.22
N GLU A 130 -2.39 -10.65 8.12
CA GLU A 130 -3.00 -11.28 6.94
C GLU A 130 -2.67 -10.53 5.64
N ARG A 131 -2.65 -9.20 5.71
CA ARG A 131 -2.25 -8.35 4.58
C ARG A 131 -0.77 -8.49 4.27
N ALA A 132 0.10 -8.51 5.27
CA ALA A 132 1.53 -8.79 5.10
C ALA A 132 1.74 -10.13 4.36
N GLU A 133 1.02 -11.17 4.76
CA GLU A 133 1.10 -12.47 4.09
C GLU A 133 0.60 -12.42 2.64
N ARG A 134 -0.49 -11.70 2.35
CA ARG A 134 -0.99 -11.51 0.98
C ARG A 134 0.04 -10.83 0.07
N TRP A 135 0.72 -9.79 0.58
CA TRP A 135 1.82 -9.14 -0.12
C TRP A 135 3.00 -10.09 -0.35
N ALA A 136 3.38 -10.89 0.64
CA ALA A 136 4.45 -11.88 0.52
C ALA A 136 4.10 -13.06 -0.42
N ARG A 137 2.83 -13.50 -0.44
CA ARG A 137 2.35 -14.63 -1.25
C ARG A 137 2.25 -14.32 -2.74
N ARG A 138 2.07 -13.04 -3.11
CA ARG A 138 1.93 -12.62 -4.51
C ARG A 138 3.18 -12.89 -5.36
N TRP A 139 4.29 -13.31 -4.76
CA TRP A 139 5.46 -13.74 -5.52
C TRP A 139 6.05 -15.05 -5.01
N PRO A 140 6.23 -16.07 -5.87
CA PRO A 140 6.91 -17.28 -5.46
C PRO A 140 8.38 -16.94 -5.17
N ARG A 141 8.88 -17.41 -4.02
CA ARG A 141 10.30 -17.45 -3.68
C ARG A 141 11.06 -18.18 -4.80
N ARG A 142 11.51 -17.46 -5.81
CA ARG A 142 12.49 -17.94 -6.79
C ARG A 142 13.79 -17.19 -6.56
N LEU A 143 14.39 -17.49 -5.41
CA LEU A 143 15.84 -17.50 -5.31
C LEU A 143 16.25 -18.85 -5.90
N ARG A 144 16.71 -18.82 -7.15
CA ARG A 144 17.47 -19.91 -7.76
C ARG A 144 18.83 -19.35 -8.14
#